data_AF-A0A7V2WLQ1-F1
#
_entry.id   AF-A0A7V2WLQ1-F1
#
_cell.length_a   1.000
_cell.length_b   1.000
_cell.length_c   1.000
_cell.angle_alpha   90.00
_cell.angle_beta   90.00
_cell.angle_gamma   90.00
#
_symmetry.space_group_name_H-M   'P 1'
#
loop_
_entity.id
_entity.type
_entity.pdbx_description
1 polymer ?
#
loop_
_entity_poly.entity_id
_entity_poly.type
_entity_poly.pdbx_seq_one_letter_code
_entity_poly.pdbx_strand_id
1 'polypeptide(L)'
;MRWKVGYLSPGDLWIFPEGENERLYDLCRSHPTIRQSFAELVVDGEFVLKKIRYQKFADHLRKTFRSQAKREALSARALAELGIRTPRIYGYGFNLSPVGPYESVLLMEYFPNIGTLREVFREEPDPSVREILLKKLGRDLQRMVEARIYHKDAHLGNILVTPDYDLIWIDNDLAPIKGPDESKRLLKKFRATPLLDEEEKSAFLPDHLPG
;
A
#
# COMPACT_ATOMS: atom_id res chain seq x y z
N MET A 1 -7.87 21.76 -9.14
CA MET A 1 -8.20 20.35 -9.47
C MET A 1 -9.67 20.30 -9.82
N ARG A 2 -10.01 19.99 -11.07
CA ARG A 2 -11.39 19.76 -11.51
C ARG A 2 -11.76 18.30 -11.22
N TRP A 3 -13.05 18.00 -11.11
CA TRP A 3 -13.55 16.67 -10.75
C TRP A 3 -14.56 16.21 -11.80
N LYS A 4 -14.43 14.96 -12.26
CA LYS A 4 -15.39 14.30 -13.16
C LYS A 4 -16.29 13.38 -12.33
N VAL A 5 -17.58 13.45 -12.61
CA VAL A 5 -18.60 12.57 -12.04
C VAL A 5 -18.88 11.45 -13.05
N GLY A 6 -18.95 10.21 -12.59
CA GLY A 6 -19.24 9.05 -13.45
C GLY A 6 -20.01 7.97 -12.72
N TYR A 7 -20.61 7.05 -13.48
CA TYR A 7 -21.33 5.89 -12.93
C TYR A 7 -20.60 4.59 -13.26
N LEU A 8 -20.21 3.81 -12.25
CA LEU A 8 -19.55 2.51 -12.46
C LEU A 8 -20.56 1.36 -12.59
N SER A 9 -21.71 1.49 -11.94
CA SER A 9 -22.89 0.62 -12.03
C SER A 9 -24.16 1.50 -11.99
N PRO A 10 -25.34 1.01 -12.39
CA PRO A 10 -26.60 1.72 -12.17
C PRO A 10 -26.78 2.06 -10.69
N GLY A 11 -26.92 3.35 -10.37
CA GLY A 11 -27.07 3.84 -8.98
C GLY A 11 -25.77 4.10 -8.22
N ASP A 12 -24.61 3.72 -8.79
CA ASP A 12 -23.28 3.95 -8.21
C ASP A 12 -22.68 5.26 -8.75
N LEU A 13 -22.80 6.36 -8.01
CA LEU A 13 -22.21 7.66 -8.32
C LEU A 13 -20.78 7.77 -7.82
N TRP A 14 -19.84 8.04 -8.72
CA TRP A 14 -18.42 8.17 -8.42
C TRP A 14 -17.85 9.53 -8.81
N ILE A 15 -16.86 9.98 -8.05
CA ILE A 15 -16.10 11.19 -8.35
C ILE A 15 -14.62 10.85 -8.52
N PHE A 16 -14.03 11.36 -9.60
CA PHE A 16 -12.63 11.21 -9.98
C PHE A 16 -12.00 12.59 -10.23
N PRO A 17 -10.71 12.81 -9.95
CA PRO A 17 -10.02 14.01 -10.43
C PRO A 17 -10.09 14.09 -11.97
N GLU A 18 -10.18 15.27 -12.57
CA GLU A 18 -10.16 15.43 -14.04
C GLU A 18 -8.73 15.17 -14.57
N GLY A 19 -8.56 14.34 -15.61
CA GLY A 19 -7.23 13.91 -16.12
C GLY A 19 -7.16 12.42 -16.52
N GLU A 20 -6.06 11.73 -16.13
CA GLU A 20 -5.65 10.32 -16.41
C GLU A 20 -6.68 9.21 -16.04
N ASN A 21 -7.96 9.54 -15.87
CA ASN A 21 -8.98 8.71 -15.24
C ASN A 21 -9.98 8.05 -16.20
N GLU A 22 -9.82 8.18 -17.52
CA GLU A 22 -10.65 7.42 -18.48
C GLU A 22 -10.43 5.91 -18.32
N ARG A 23 -9.17 5.49 -18.20
CA ARG A 23 -8.83 4.08 -17.96
C ARG A 23 -9.35 3.55 -16.62
N LEU A 24 -9.31 4.38 -15.57
CA LEU A 24 -9.88 4.03 -14.27
C LEU A 24 -11.39 3.76 -14.40
N TYR A 25 -12.10 4.60 -15.15
CA TYR A 25 -13.52 4.44 -15.42
C TYR A 25 -13.82 3.15 -16.20
N ASP A 26 -13.03 2.84 -17.24
CA ASP A 26 -13.21 1.65 -18.07
C ASP A 26 -12.95 0.35 -17.29
N LEU A 27 -11.86 0.29 -16.52
CA LEU A 27 -11.48 -0.88 -15.72
C LEU A 27 -12.55 -1.29 -14.71
N CYS A 28 -13.27 -0.31 -14.18
CA CYS A 28 -14.31 -0.56 -13.21
C CYS A 28 -15.48 -1.39 -13.75
N ARG A 29 -15.76 -1.34 -15.07
CA ARG A 29 -17.00 -1.86 -15.67
C ARG A 29 -16.95 -3.30 -16.18
N SER A 30 -15.78 -3.89 -16.42
CA SER A 30 -15.72 -5.06 -17.32
C SER A 30 -14.68 -6.14 -17.01
N HIS A 31 -14.06 -6.16 -15.84
CA HIS A 31 -12.95 -7.09 -15.57
C HIS A 31 -13.24 -8.11 -14.46
N PRO A 32 -12.70 -9.34 -14.57
CA PRO A 32 -12.76 -10.32 -13.50
C PRO A 32 -12.07 -9.78 -12.25
N THR A 33 -12.67 -10.03 -11.09
CA THR A 33 -12.18 -9.53 -9.81
C THR A 33 -11.52 -10.62 -8.99
N ILE A 34 -10.33 -10.33 -8.45
CA ILE A 34 -9.71 -11.14 -7.41
C ILE A 34 -10.20 -10.60 -6.08
N ARG A 35 -10.96 -11.42 -5.34
CA ARG A 35 -11.53 -11.02 -4.06
C ARG A 35 -10.52 -11.19 -2.94
N GLN A 36 -10.23 -10.10 -2.24
CA GLN A 36 -9.55 -10.09 -0.95
C GLN A 36 -10.54 -9.74 0.16
N SER A 37 -10.15 -9.93 1.42
CA SER A 37 -11.04 -9.78 2.59
C SER A 37 -11.75 -8.41 2.64
N PHE A 38 -11.09 -7.33 2.19
CA PHE A 38 -11.62 -5.96 2.25
C PHE A 38 -11.55 -5.20 0.93
N ALA A 39 -11.09 -5.83 -0.15
CA ALA A 39 -10.95 -5.21 -1.44
C ALA A 39 -11.18 -6.22 -2.57
N GLU A 40 -11.49 -5.72 -3.75
CA GLU A 40 -11.47 -6.48 -5.00
C GLU A 40 -10.44 -5.87 -5.93
N LEU A 41 -9.61 -6.72 -6.52
CA LEU A 41 -8.58 -6.30 -7.45
C LEU A 41 -9.01 -6.65 -8.87
N VAL A 42 -8.89 -5.68 -9.77
CA VAL A 42 -8.99 -5.85 -11.21
C VAL A 42 -7.60 -5.62 -11.78
N VAL A 43 -7.06 -6.61 -12.50
CA VAL A 43 -5.75 -6.49 -13.16
C VAL A 43 -5.97 -6.34 -14.66
N ASP A 44 -5.28 -5.39 -15.27
CA ASP A 44 -5.27 -5.14 -16.72
C ASP A 44 -3.87 -4.70 -17.16
N GLY A 45 -3.12 -5.61 -17.78
CA GLY A 45 -1.75 -5.35 -18.21
C GLY A 45 -0.87 -4.89 -17.04
N GLU A 46 -0.35 -3.66 -17.12
CA GLU A 46 0.52 -3.03 -16.12
C GLU A 46 -0.25 -2.26 -15.04
N PHE A 47 -1.57 -2.46 -14.95
CA PHE A 47 -2.43 -1.74 -14.03
C PHE A 47 -3.18 -2.69 -13.09
N VAL A 48 -3.36 -2.24 -11.85
CA VAL A 48 -4.29 -2.84 -10.90
C VAL A 48 -5.23 -1.77 -10.35
N LEU A 49 -6.52 -2.04 -10.48
CA LEU A 49 -7.59 -1.28 -9.86
C LEU A 49 -8.03 -2.00 -8.59
N LYS A 50 -7.83 -1.34 -7.45
CA LYS A 50 -8.24 -1.82 -6.12
C LYS A 50 -9.57 -1.16 -5.74
N LYS A 51 -10.65 -1.94 -5.72
CA LYS A 51 -11.99 -1.56 -5.25
C LYS A 51 -12.11 -1.83 -3.76
N ILE A 52 -12.18 -0.79 -2.94
CA ILE A 52 -12.13 -0.90 -1.48
C ILE A 52 -13.56 -0.92 -0.93
N ARG A 53 -13.87 -1.92 -0.09
CA ARG A 53 -15.21 -2.10 0.49
C ARG A 53 -15.44 -1.20 1.72
N TYR A 54 -16.68 -0.80 1.97
CA TYR A 54 -17.06 -0.17 3.24
C TYR A 54 -16.84 -1.16 4.39
N GLN A 55 -16.14 -0.74 5.46
CA GLN A 55 -15.82 -1.62 6.60
C GLN A 55 -16.64 -1.29 7.85
N LYS A 56 -17.02 -0.03 8.05
CA LYS A 56 -17.77 0.44 9.23
C LYS A 56 -18.87 1.43 8.84
N PHE A 57 -19.94 1.50 9.62
CA PHE A 57 -21.00 2.51 9.41
C PHE A 57 -20.46 3.95 9.42
N ALA A 58 -19.41 4.22 10.20
CA ALA A 58 -18.68 5.49 10.22
C ALA A 58 -18.05 5.86 8.86
N ASP A 59 -17.81 4.89 7.97
CA ASP A 59 -17.29 5.14 6.63
C ASP A 59 -18.38 5.73 5.71
N HIS A 60 -19.67 5.47 5.99
CA HIS A 60 -20.79 6.17 5.34
C HIS A 60 -20.92 7.64 5.76
N LEU A 61 -20.29 8.07 6.86
CA LEU A 61 -20.31 9.47 7.33
C LEU A 61 -19.04 10.25 6.90
N ARG A 62 -17.98 9.58 6.45
CA ARG A 62 -16.67 10.17 6.11
C ARG A 62 -16.47 10.47 4.62
N LYS A 63 -17.57 10.46 3.86
CA LYS A 63 -17.68 10.18 2.40
C LYS A 63 -16.79 10.94 1.42
N THR A 64 -16.06 12.00 1.81
CA THR A 64 -15.30 12.82 0.84
C THR A 64 -13.89 13.22 1.25
N PHE A 65 -13.50 13.09 2.53
CA PHE A 65 -12.21 13.63 2.99
C PHE A 65 -11.21 12.62 3.57
N ARG A 66 -11.64 11.39 3.88
CA ARG A 66 -10.79 10.38 4.53
C ARG A 66 -10.88 8.96 3.93
N SER A 67 -11.26 8.82 2.66
CA SER A 67 -11.37 7.48 2.04
C SER A 67 -10.05 6.71 2.07
N GLN A 68 -10.14 5.38 2.09
CA GLN A 68 -8.94 4.55 2.08
C GLN A 68 -8.09 4.77 0.82
N ALA A 69 -8.67 4.82 -0.37
CA ALA A 69 -7.90 5.04 -1.61
C ALA A 69 -7.11 6.36 -1.58
N LYS A 70 -7.72 7.44 -1.07
CA LYS A 70 -7.03 8.73 -0.90
C LYS A 70 -5.87 8.61 0.09
N ARG A 71 -6.05 7.93 1.22
CA ARG A 71 -4.96 7.72 2.20
C ARG A 71 -3.83 6.91 1.59
N GLU A 72 -4.15 5.87 0.83
CA GLU A 72 -3.17 5.04 0.14
C GLU A 72 -2.39 5.82 -0.92
N ALA A 73 -3.09 6.62 -1.73
CA ALA A 73 -2.45 7.48 -2.73
C ALA A 73 -1.50 8.53 -2.11
N LEU A 74 -1.93 9.22 -1.05
CA LEU A 74 -1.11 10.21 -0.36
C LEU A 74 0.08 9.56 0.38
N SER A 75 -0.14 8.38 0.96
CA SER A 75 0.91 7.60 1.62
C SER A 75 1.98 7.13 0.62
N ALA A 76 1.56 6.58 -0.52
CA ALA A 76 2.47 6.16 -1.57
C ALA A 76 3.33 7.33 -2.08
N ARG A 77 2.72 8.50 -2.26
CA ARG A 77 3.42 9.74 -2.63
C ARG A 77 4.42 10.18 -1.56
N ALA A 78 4.01 10.21 -0.29
CA ALA A 78 4.90 10.62 0.79
C ALA A 78 6.12 9.68 0.92
N LEU A 79 5.93 8.37 0.74
CA LEU A 79 7.05 7.42 0.69
C LEU A 79 7.97 7.65 -0.52
N ALA A 80 7.40 7.91 -1.70
CA ALA A 80 8.17 8.23 -2.90
C ALA A 80 9.01 9.51 -2.71
N GLU A 81 8.47 10.54 -2.04
CA GLU A 81 9.20 11.76 -1.68
C GLU A 81 10.36 11.50 -0.70
N LEU A 82 10.32 10.41 0.07
CA LEU A 82 11.43 9.93 0.91
C LEU A 82 12.43 9.01 0.16
N GLY A 83 12.24 8.80 -1.14
CA GLY A 83 13.05 7.89 -1.94
C GLY A 83 12.77 6.41 -1.66
N ILE A 84 11.61 6.09 -1.07
CA ILE A 84 11.12 4.74 -0.85
C ILE A 84 10.22 4.37 -2.04
N ARG A 85 10.54 3.29 -2.74
CA ARG A 85 9.82 2.90 -3.97
C ARG A 85 8.43 2.36 -3.63
N THR A 86 7.44 2.86 -4.34
CA THR A 86 6.01 2.46 -4.26
C THR A 86 5.45 2.31 -5.67
N PRO A 87 4.32 1.60 -5.87
CA PRO A 87 3.63 1.60 -7.15
C PRO A 87 3.28 3.03 -7.58
N ARG A 88 3.46 3.34 -8.86
CA ARG A 88 2.93 4.59 -9.40
C ARG A 88 1.42 4.62 -9.23
N ILE A 89 0.91 5.70 -8.64
CA ILE A 89 -0.53 5.94 -8.49
C ILE A 89 -1.01 6.77 -9.68
N TYR A 90 -1.93 6.21 -10.46
CA TYR A 90 -2.53 6.88 -11.63
C TYR A 90 -3.78 7.67 -11.25
N GLY A 91 -4.52 7.22 -10.22
CA GLY A 91 -5.70 7.94 -9.76
C GLY A 91 -6.43 7.23 -8.64
N TYR A 92 -7.36 7.94 -8.03
CA TYR A 92 -8.32 7.37 -7.08
C TYR A 92 -9.69 7.99 -7.28
N GLY A 93 -10.73 7.28 -6.86
CA GLY A 93 -12.11 7.72 -6.91
C GLY A 93 -12.88 7.40 -5.63
N PHE A 94 -13.96 8.12 -5.41
CA PHE A 94 -14.84 7.97 -4.24
C PHE A 94 -16.23 7.55 -4.67
N ASN A 95 -16.86 6.66 -3.91
CA ASN A 95 -18.29 6.39 -4.06
C ASN A 95 -19.11 7.37 -3.21
N LEU A 96 -19.99 8.12 -3.87
CA LEU A 96 -20.93 9.03 -3.20
C LEU A 96 -22.28 8.37 -2.90
N SER A 97 -22.51 7.17 -3.42
CA SER A 97 -23.80 6.52 -3.35
C SER A 97 -24.20 6.21 -1.90
N PRO A 98 -25.49 6.34 -1.56
CA PRO A 98 -25.98 5.88 -0.26
C PRO A 98 -26.02 4.35 -0.18
N VAL A 99 -26.06 3.67 -1.33
CA VAL A 99 -26.18 2.22 -1.47
C VAL A 99 -25.06 1.75 -2.39
N GLY A 100 -24.28 0.77 -1.94
CA GLY A 100 -23.14 0.23 -2.69
C GLY A 100 -22.11 -0.42 -1.76
N PRO A 101 -21.42 -1.49 -2.19
CA PRO A 101 -20.49 -2.21 -1.32
C PRO A 101 -19.10 -1.55 -1.22
N TYR A 102 -18.76 -0.63 -2.14
CA TYR A 102 -17.43 -0.02 -2.24
C TYR A 102 -17.42 1.43 -1.77
N GLU A 103 -16.42 1.76 -0.96
CA GLU A 103 -16.13 3.10 -0.44
C GLU A 103 -15.34 3.93 -1.45
N SER A 104 -14.29 3.34 -2.03
CA SER A 104 -13.32 4.04 -2.86
C SER A 104 -12.61 3.10 -3.83
N VAL A 105 -11.94 3.66 -4.84
CA VAL A 105 -11.12 2.93 -5.81
C VAL A 105 -9.76 3.57 -5.94
N LEU A 106 -8.72 2.76 -6.16
CA LEU A 106 -7.34 3.19 -6.40
C LEU A 106 -6.82 2.50 -7.66
N LEU A 107 -6.34 3.27 -8.64
CA LEU A 107 -5.64 2.76 -9.82
C LEU A 107 -4.14 2.97 -9.63
N MET A 108 -3.39 1.89 -9.71
CA MET A 108 -1.95 1.89 -9.52
C MET A 108 -1.25 0.92 -10.48
N GLU A 109 0.06 1.09 -10.57
CA GLU A 109 0.96 0.17 -11.28
C GLU A 109 0.85 -1.25 -10.73
N TYR A 110 0.81 -2.21 -11.64
CA TYR A 110 0.84 -3.63 -11.35
C TYR A 110 2.19 -4.20 -11.77
N PHE A 111 2.77 -5.02 -10.89
CA PHE A 111 4.02 -5.70 -11.14
C PHE A 111 3.75 -7.19 -11.35
N PRO A 112 3.69 -7.67 -12.61
CA PRO A 112 3.46 -9.08 -12.88
C PRO A 112 4.68 -9.91 -12.47
N ASN A 113 4.42 -11.15 -12.02
CA ASN A 113 5.44 -12.17 -11.76
C ASN A 113 6.51 -11.80 -10.72
N ILE A 114 6.20 -10.88 -9.78
CA ILE A 114 7.07 -10.63 -8.63
C ILE A 114 6.39 -11.06 -7.32
N GLY A 115 7.20 -11.60 -6.41
CA GLY A 115 6.76 -12.07 -5.10
C GLY A 115 6.91 -11.01 -4.01
N THR A 116 6.24 -11.25 -2.90
CA THR A 116 6.45 -10.51 -1.66
C THR A 116 7.78 -10.90 -1.02
N LEU A 117 8.38 -10.01 -0.22
CA LEU A 117 9.58 -10.29 0.55
C LEU A 117 9.37 -11.48 1.50
N ARG A 118 8.13 -11.71 1.94
CA ARG A 118 7.73 -12.88 2.72
C ARG A 118 7.90 -14.19 1.95
N GLU A 119 7.52 -14.20 0.67
CA GLU A 119 7.64 -15.37 -0.20
C GLU A 119 9.11 -15.60 -0.54
N VAL A 120 9.84 -14.54 -0.91
CA VAL A 120 11.28 -14.60 -1.15
C VAL A 120 12.02 -15.17 0.05
N PHE A 121 11.80 -14.68 1.27
CA PHE A 121 12.48 -15.22 2.45
C PHE A 121 12.07 -16.63 2.86
N ARG A 122 10.98 -17.17 2.30
CA ARG A 122 10.59 -18.56 2.51
C ARG A 122 11.31 -19.50 1.53
N GLU A 123 11.69 -18.99 0.37
CA GLU A 123 12.23 -19.78 -0.74
C GLU A 123 13.73 -19.56 -0.97
N GLU A 124 14.29 -18.42 -0.55
CA GLU A 124 15.67 -18.01 -0.79
C GLU A 124 16.61 -18.52 0.31
N PRO A 125 17.48 -19.51 0.01
CA PRO A 125 18.45 -20.03 0.96
C PRO A 125 19.75 -19.22 1.02
N ASP A 126 20.08 -18.36 0.04
CA ASP A 126 21.36 -17.64 0.01
C ASP A 126 21.40 -16.51 1.06
N PRO A 127 22.27 -16.61 2.10
CA PRO A 127 22.38 -15.58 3.13
C PRO A 127 22.80 -14.22 2.57
N SER A 128 23.58 -14.19 1.49
CA SER A 128 24.09 -12.96 0.88
C SER A 128 22.96 -12.13 0.26
N VAL A 129 22.02 -12.81 -0.41
CA VAL A 129 20.82 -12.18 -0.99
C VAL A 129 19.93 -11.63 0.12
N ARG A 130 19.72 -12.43 1.17
CA ARG A 130 18.94 -12.02 2.34
C ARG A 130 19.54 -10.78 3.00
N GLU A 131 20.85 -10.75 3.20
CA GLU A 131 21.55 -9.60 3.77
C GLU A 131 21.34 -8.32 2.92
N ILE A 132 21.43 -8.42 1.59
CA ILE A 132 21.17 -7.29 0.68
C ILE A 132 19.75 -6.74 0.87
N LEU A 133 18.75 -7.64 0.90
CA LEU A 133 17.35 -7.26 1.07
C LEU A 133 17.08 -6.65 2.45
N LEU A 134 17.68 -7.21 3.51
CA LEU A 134 17.58 -6.68 4.87
C LEU A 134 18.22 -5.29 4.99
N LYS A 135 19.40 -5.07 4.40
CA LYS A 135 20.01 -3.73 4.33
C LYS A 135 19.12 -2.72 3.62
N LYS A 136 18.47 -3.11 2.52
CA LYS A 136 17.49 -2.26 1.82
C LYS A 136 16.28 -1.95 2.70
N LEU A 137 15.72 -2.96 3.36
CA LEU A 137 14.60 -2.81 4.29
C LEU A 137 14.94 -1.87 5.46
N GLY A 138 16.12 -2.05 6.07
CA GLY A 138 16.59 -1.19 7.15
C GLY A 138 16.70 0.27 6.74
N ARG A 139 17.22 0.56 5.53
CA ARG A 139 17.28 1.92 4.98
C ARG A 139 15.90 2.54 4.79
N ASP A 140 14.92 1.79 4.28
CA ASP A 140 13.56 2.30 4.12
C ASP A 140 12.89 2.58 5.47
N LEU A 141 13.06 1.67 6.45
CA LEU A 141 12.55 1.87 7.81
C LEU A 141 13.20 3.08 8.48
N GLN A 142 14.51 3.26 8.31
CA GLN A 142 15.24 4.42 8.84
C GLN A 142 14.70 5.72 8.25
N ARG A 143 14.50 5.80 6.93
CA ARG A 143 13.91 6.98 6.27
C ARG A 143 12.53 7.34 6.81
N MET A 144 11.67 6.33 7.05
CA MET A 144 10.36 6.56 7.66
C MET A 144 10.49 7.15 9.07
N VAL A 145 11.37 6.56 9.89
CA VAL A 145 11.63 6.99 11.28
C VAL A 145 12.18 8.42 11.34
N GLU A 146 13.15 8.76 10.50
CA GLU A 146 13.73 10.10 10.37
C GLU A 146 12.67 11.13 9.96
N ALA A 147 11.75 10.75 9.07
CA ALA A 147 10.60 11.56 8.69
C ALA A 147 9.45 11.57 9.72
N ARG A 148 9.63 10.93 10.89
CA ARG A 148 8.62 10.80 11.96
C ARG A 148 7.30 10.23 11.47
N ILE A 149 7.36 9.23 10.57
CA ILE A 149 6.20 8.49 10.08
C ILE A 149 6.45 6.98 10.16
N TYR A 150 5.38 6.19 10.16
CA TYR A 150 5.48 4.73 10.06
C TYR A 150 4.38 4.16 9.18
N HIS A 151 4.68 3.03 8.54
CA HIS A 151 3.69 2.24 7.80
C HIS A 151 2.86 1.42 8.79
N LYS A 152 1.53 1.68 8.85
CA LYS A 152 0.63 1.05 9.84
C LYS A 152 0.60 -0.47 9.76
N ASP A 153 0.78 -0.99 8.55
CA ASP A 153 0.80 -2.42 8.27
C ASP A 153 2.17 -2.89 7.79
N ALA A 154 3.24 -2.43 8.44
CA ALA A 154 4.60 -2.78 8.03
C ALA A 154 4.89 -4.26 8.31
N HIS A 155 4.98 -5.07 7.26
CA HIS A 155 5.38 -6.48 7.34
C HIS A 155 5.93 -6.98 6.00
N LEU A 156 6.66 -8.09 6.00
CA LEU A 156 7.29 -8.68 4.80
C LEU A 156 6.31 -8.96 3.65
N GLY A 157 5.03 -9.10 3.95
CA GLY A 157 3.97 -9.28 2.95
C GLY A 157 3.54 -8.05 2.17
N ASN A 158 3.89 -6.84 2.63
CA ASN A 158 3.51 -5.57 1.99
C ASN A 158 4.71 -4.94 1.28
N ILE A 159 5.68 -5.77 0.95
CA ILE A 159 6.91 -5.39 0.26
C ILE A 159 7.07 -6.39 -0.87
N LEU A 160 7.06 -5.93 -2.11
CA LEU A 160 7.39 -6.74 -3.28
C LEU A 160 8.89 -6.68 -3.53
N VAL A 161 9.43 -7.74 -4.14
CA VAL A 161 10.85 -7.85 -4.50
C VAL A 161 10.96 -8.00 -6.01
N THR A 162 11.68 -7.08 -6.63
CA THR A 162 11.97 -7.14 -8.07
C THR A 162 13.08 -8.16 -8.39
N PRO A 163 13.25 -8.57 -9.66
CA PRO A 163 14.35 -9.45 -10.06
C PRO A 163 15.75 -8.90 -9.70
N ASP A 164 15.90 -7.58 -9.62
CA ASP A 164 17.15 -6.91 -9.25
C ASP A 164 17.29 -6.69 -7.73
N TYR A 165 16.49 -7.40 -6.93
CA TYR A 165 16.44 -7.31 -5.47
C TYR A 165 16.14 -5.90 -4.94
N ASP A 166 15.42 -5.07 -5.69
CA ASP A 166 14.81 -3.84 -5.15
C ASP A 166 13.47 -4.12 -4.46
N LEU A 167 13.17 -3.29 -3.46
CA LEU A 167 11.95 -3.35 -2.66
C LEU A 167 10.91 -2.38 -3.20
N ILE A 168 9.63 -2.79 -3.18
CA ILE A 168 8.49 -1.94 -3.54
C ILE A 168 7.43 -2.05 -2.44
N TRP A 169 7.11 -0.95 -1.77
CA TRP A 169 6.11 -0.91 -0.69
C TRP A 169 4.70 -0.76 -1.25
N ILE A 170 3.82 -1.69 -0.88
CA ILE A 170 2.41 -1.75 -1.31
C ILE A 170 1.46 -1.63 -0.11
N ASP A 171 0.16 -1.42 -0.38
CA ASP A 171 -0.87 -1.25 0.67
C ASP A 171 -0.52 -0.13 1.67
N ASN A 172 0.03 0.97 1.12
CA ASN A 172 0.61 2.07 1.88
C ASN A 172 -0.43 2.80 2.72
N ASP A 173 -0.40 2.69 4.05
CA ASP A 173 -1.18 3.58 4.95
C ASP A 173 -0.28 4.08 6.08
N LEU A 174 0.10 5.36 6.02
CA LEU A 174 1.04 5.96 6.97
C LEU A 174 0.33 6.56 8.19
N ALA A 175 1.06 6.60 9.29
CA ALA A 175 0.72 7.37 10.49
C ALA A 175 1.95 8.15 10.99
N PRO A 176 1.75 9.32 11.62
CA PRO A 176 2.83 10.03 12.28
C PRO A 176 3.33 9.26 13.51
N ILE A 177 4.62 9.38 13.81
CA ILE A 177 5.24 8.95 15.06
C ILE A 177 5.18 10.13 16.04
N LYS A 178 4.36 9.99 17.08
CA LYS A 178 4.14 10.95 18.17
C LYS A 178 4.98 10.65 19.41
N GLY A 179 5.62 9.49 19.45
CA GLY A 179 6.44 9.06 20.57
C GLY A 179 7.05 7.67 20.36
N PRO A 180 7.86 7.20 21.33
CA PRO A 180 8.72 6.02 21.16
C PRO A 180 7.93 4.73 20.98
N ASP A 181 6.72 4.64 21.52
CA ASP A 181 5.88 3.44 21.41
C ASP A 181 5.31 3.26 19.99
N GLU A 182 5.08 4.34 19.25
CA GLU A 182 4.63 4.25 17.85
C GLU A 182 5.77 3.80 16.93
N SER A 183 6.99 4.25 17.20
CA SER A 183 8.19 3.72 16.56
C SER A 183 8.36 2.22 16.81
N LYS A 184 8.12 1.73 18.04
CA LYS A 184 8.16 0.29 18.33
C LYS A 184 7.09 -0.50 17.57
N ARG A 185 5.93 0.10 17.29
CA ARG A 185 4.86 -0.55 16.52
C ARG A 185 5.28 -0.84 15.07
N LEU A 186 6.08 0.04 14.46
CA LEU A 186 6.65 -0.18 13.12
C LEU A 186 7.40 -1.52 13.06
N LEU A 187 8.20 -1.79 14.09
CA LEU A 187 9.07 -2.96 14.12
C LEU A 187 8.39 -4.23 14.65
N LYS A 188 7.21 -4.09 15.28
CA LYS A 188 6.54 -5.20 15.99
C LYS A 188 6.31 -6.42 15.10
N LYS A 189 5.79 -6.22 13.89
CA LYS A 189 5.49 -7.33 12.98
C LYS A 189 6.74 -7.96 12.36
N PHE A 190 7.80 -7.17 12.14
CA PHE A 190 9.09 -7.69 11.72
C PHE A 190 9.76 -8.53 12.82
N ARG A 191 9.72 -8.08 14.08
CA ARG A 191 10.26 -8.85 15.22
C ARG A 191 9.51 -10.17 15.46
N ALA A 192 8.20 -10.16 15.23
CA ALA A 192 7.34 -11.32 15.45
C ALA A 192 7.36 -12.36 14.31
N THR A 193 8.01 -12.06 13.17
CA THR A 193 8.04 -13.01 12.06
C THR A 193 9.00 -14.17 12.35
N PRO A 194 8.60 -15.43 12.10
CA PRO A 194 9.49 -16.58 12.23
C PRO A 194 10.43 -16.76 11.03
N LEU A 195 10.25 -15.96 9.97
CA LEU A 195 11.05 -16.03 8.73
C LEU A 195 12.42 -15.35 8.86
N LEU A 196 12.67 -14.69 9.99
CA LEU A 196 13.92 -14.02 10.29
C LEU A 196 14.47 -14.61 11.59
N ASP A 197 15.76 -14.91 11.61
CA ASP A 197 16.46 -15.24 12.85
C ASP A 197 16.79 -13.97 13.67
N GLU A 198 17.39 -14.15 14.84
CA GLU A 198 17.72 -13.02 15.73
C GLU A 198 18.91 -12.17 15.24
N GLU A 199 19.81 -12.75 14.45
CA GLU A 199 20.93 -12.03 13.85
C GLU A 199 20.40 -11.12 12.73
N GLU A 200 19.56 -11.66 11.87
CA GLU A 200 18.87 -10.93 10.82
C GLU A 200 18.00 -9.81 11.39
N LYS A 201 17.22 -10.08 12.45
CA LYS A 201 16.43 -9.02 13.12
C LYS A 201 17.31 -7.90 13.64
N SER A 202 18.43 -8.24 14.28
CA SER A 202 19.38 -7.25 14.80
C SER A 202 20.04 -6.43 13.67
N ALA A 203 20.23 -7.02 12.48
CA ALA A 203 20.99 -6.40 11.39
C ALA A 203 20.29 -5.21 10.68
N PHE A 204 18.95 -5.14 10.65
CA PHE A 204 18.24 -4.08 9.93
C PHE A 204 17.26 -3.27 10.77
N LEU A 205 16.95 -3.71 11.99
CA LEU A 205 16.09 -2.94 12.86
C LEU A 205 16.88 -1.75 13.38
N PRO A 206 16.38 -0.50 13.23
CA PRO A 206 17.10 0.66 13.73
C PRO A 206 17.30 0.54 15.25
N ASP A 207 18.56 0.50 15.67
CA ASP A 207 18.98 0.41 17.09
C ASP A 207 18.44 1.58 17.92
N HIS A 208 18.18 2.70 17.26
CA HIS A 208 17.74 3.95 17.86
C HIS A 208 16.51 4.48 17.13
N LEU A 209 15.34 4.02 17.57
CA LEU A 209 14.12 4.76 17.32
C LEU A 209 14.16 6.02 18.19
N PRO A 210 14.05 7.25 17.63
CA PRO A 210 14.08 8.45 18.43
C PRO A 210 12.98 8.40 19.48
N GLY A 211 13.40 8.69 20.72
CA GLY A 211 12.54 8.91 21.88
C GLY A 211 11.49 9.98 21.65
#